data_AF-A0A1Z8U0H0-F1
#
_entry.id   AF-A0A1Z8U0H0-F1
#
_cell.length_a   1.000
_cell.length_b   1.000
_cell.length_c   1.000
_cell.angle_alpha   90.00
_cell.angle_beta   90.00
_cell.angle_gamma   90.00
#
_symmetry.space_group_name_H-M   'P 1'
#
loop_
_entity.id
_entity.type
_entity.pdbx_description
1 polymer ?
#
loop_
_entity_poly.entity_id
_entity_poly.type
_entity_poly.pdbx_seq_one_letter_code
_entity_poly.pdbx_strand_id
1 'polypeptide(L)'
;MRILSITLILFSLTSSLNAKANFNWQKKEGTHIDLILGEKKIARYVFERMNPNDRERTYKPFYHLYDSTGTKFITKGPGGRYTHHRGIYFGFSKCSAL
;
A
#
# COMPACT_ATOMS: atom_id res chain seq x y z
N MET A 1 -41.02 44.45 -11.82
CA MET A 1 -39.97 44.67 -10.81
C MET A 1 -40.03 43.57 -9.76
N ARG A 2 -39.13 42.58 -9.81
CA ARG A 2 -38.73 41.70 -8.69
C ARG A 2 -37.69 40.69 -9.21
N ILE A 3 -36.46 41.14 -9.33
CA ILE A 3 -35.29 40.26 -9.42
C ILE A 3 -34.40 40.73 -8.28
N LEU A 4 -34.47 40.05 -7.14
CA LEU A 4 -33.52 40.27 -6.06
C LEU A 4 -33.19 38.92 -5.42
N SER A 5 -31.88 38.69 -5.32
CA SER A 5 -31.22 37.89 -4.28
C SER A 5 -31.18 36.37 -4.46
N ILE A 6 -30.42 35.87 -5.45
CA ILE A 6 -29.70 34.59 -5.31
C ILE A 6 -28.34 34.71 -6.03
N THR A 7 -27.43 35.53 -5.51
CA THR A 7 -26.06 35.63 -6.07
C THR A 7 -25.02 35.87 -4.98
N LEU A 8 -25.07 35.13 -3.87
CA LEU A 8 -23.99 35.23 -2.88
C LEU A 8 -23.75 33.99 -2.00
N ILE A 9 -24.04 32.78 -2.47
CA ILE A 9 -23.69 31.56 -1.73
C ILE A 9 -23.09 30.54 -2.69
N LEU A 10 -21.89 30.78 -3.23
CA LEU A 10 -21.02 29.69 -3.71
C LEU A 10 -19.58 30.12 -4.03
N PHE A 11 -18.93 30.93 -3.20
CA PHE A 11 -17.48 31.22 -3.38
C PHE A 11 -16.61 30.87 -2.18
N SER A 12 -17.09 29.99 -1.31
CA SER A 12 -16.37 29.61 -0.08
C SER A 12 -16.09 28.12 -0.05
N LEU A 13 -15.37 27.55 -1.02
CA LEU A 13 -14.81 26.20 -0.83
C LEU A 13 -13.63 25.83 -1.74
N THR A 14 -12.59 26.66 -1.86
CA THR A 14 -11.33 26.19 -2.49
C THR A 14 -10.09 26.70 -1.79
N SER A 15 -10.06 26.65 -0.46
CA SER A 15 -8.79 26.54 0.24
C SER A 15 -8.33 25.09 0.19
N SER A 16 -7.76 24.66 -0.95
CA SER A 16 -7.01 23.41 -0.97
C SER A 16 -5.78 23.61 -0.08
N LEU A 17 -5.86 23.21 1.19
CA LEU A 17 -4.68 23.06 2.02
C LEU A 17 -3.78 22.06 1.30
N ASN A 18 -2.68 22.54 0.72
CA ASN A 18 -1.55 21.72 0.31
C ASN A 18 -0.86 21.21 1.59
N ALA A 19 -1.55 20.36 2.33
CA ALA A 19 -0.93 19.57 3.36
C ALA A 19 0.07 18.66 2.66
N LYS A 20 1.35 18.78 3.02
CA LYS A 20 2.38 17.86 2.55
C LYS A 20 1.89 16.44 2.86
N ALA A 21 1.74 15.62 1.83
CA ALA A 21 1.31 14.24 2.04
C ALA A 21 2.32 13.56 2.97
N ASN A 22 1.83 13.05 4.09
CA ASN A 22 2.66 12.38 5.08
C ASN A 22 2.62 10.88 4.87
N PHE A 23 3.72 10.22 5.24
CA PHE A 23 3.76 8.77 5.31
C PHE A 23 3.04 8.29 6.57
N ASN A 24 2.22 7.26 6.40
CA ASN A 24 1.54 6.57 7.48
C ASN A 24 1.61 5.06 7.27
N TRP A 25 1.70 4.32 8.37
CA TRP A 25 1.69 2.87 8.37
C TRP A 25 0.34 2.37 8.89
N GLN A 26 -0.37 1.56 8.09
CA GLN A 26 -1.62 0.93 8.48
C GLN A 26 -1.44 -0.58 8.59
N LYS A 27 -1.54 -1.10 9.82
CA LYS A 27 -1.37 -2.52 10.11
C LYS A 27 -2.70 -3.26 10.00
N LYS A 28 -2.68 -4.40 9.32
CA LYS A 28 -3.68 -5.46 9.43
C LYS A 28 -3.09 -6.61 10.22
N GLU A 29 -3.63 -6.82 11.41
CA GLU A 29 -3.05 -7.74 12.39
C GLU A 29 -2.86 -9.16 11.83
N GLY A 30 -1.71 -9.74 12.16
CA GLY A 30 -1.32 -11.08 11.71
C GLY A 30 -1.05 -11.23 10.21
N THR A 31 -1.19 -10.17 9.39
CA THR A 31 -1.10 -10.32 7.93
C THR A 31 -0.14 -9.39 7.21
N HIS A 32 -0.35 -8.08 7.29
CA HIS A 32 0.44 -7.13 6.54
C HIS A 32 0.38 -5.71 7.13
N ILE A 33 1.31 -4.86 6.69
CA ILE A 33 1.31 -3.43 6.95
C ILE A 33 1.37 -2.70 5.61
N ASP A 34 0.48 -1.74 5.39
CA ASP A 34 0.48 -0.85 4.23
C ASP A 34 1.24 0.46 4.57
N LEU A 35 2.15 0.86 3.68
CA LEU A 35 2.71 2.21 3.64
C LEU A 35 1.82 3.09 2.77
N ILE A 36 1.35 4.20 3.31
CA ILE A 36 0.44 5.13 2.64
C ILE A 36 1.06 6.52 2.64
N LEU A 37 0.97 7.22 1.51
CA LEU A 37 1.34 8.63 1.35
C LEU A 37 0.08 9.44 1.07
N GLY A 38 -0.42 10.19 2.06
CA GLY A 38 -1.75 10.79 2.00
C GLY A 38 -2.82 9.70 1.93
N GLU A 39 -3.52 9.58 0.81
CA GLU A 39 -4.53 8.54 0.55
C GLU A 39 -3.99 7.40 -0.33
N LYS A 40 -2.79 7.57 -0.90
CA LYS A 40 -2.24 6.62 -1.88
C LYS A 40 -1.43 5.53 -1.19
N LYS A 41 -1.79 4.26 -1.43
CA LYS A 41 -0.95 3.13 -1.01
C LYS A 41 0.31 3.05 -1.88
N ILE A 42 1.45 2.85 -1.22
CA ILE A 42 2.78 2.83 -1.86
C ILE A 42 3.35 1.41 -1.86
N ALA A 43 3.36 0.78 -0.69
CA ALA A 43 3.90 -0.55 -0.51
C ALA A 43 3.10 -1.33 0.54
N ARG A 44 3.20 -2.65 0.49
CA ARG A 44 2.66 -3.56 1.50
C ARG A 44 3.72 -4.53 1.95
N TYR A 45 4.03 -4.56 3.24
CA TYR A 45 4.85 -5.60 3.84
C TYR A 45 3.94 -6.75 4.30
N VAL A 46 4.07 -7.92 3.69
CA VAL A 46 3.32 -9.13 4.07
C VAL A 46 4.18 -9.98 5.02
N PHE A 47 3.64 -10.36 6.17
CA PHE A 47 4.35 -11.10 7.22
C PHE A 47 3.49 -12.18 7.89
N GLU A 48 2.46 -12.67 7.20
CA GLU A 48 1.63 -13.77 7.68
C GLU A 48 2.45 -14.94 8.23
N ARG A 49 2.01 -15.49 9.38
CA ARG A 49 2.64 -16.66 9.96
C ARG A 49 2.53 -17.84 8.98
N MET A 50 3.61 -18.59 8.84
CA MET A 50 3.65 -19.77 7.96
C MET A 50 2.56 -20.77 8.35
N ASN A 51 1.72 -21.12 7.38
CA ASN A 51 0.70 -22.16 7.44
C ASN A 51 1.13 -23.31 6.51
N PRO A 52 1.41 -24.52 7.03
CA PRO A 52 1.81 -25.66 6.20
C PRO A 52 0.79 -26.04 5.12
N ASN A 53 -0.51 -25.86 5.40
CA ASN A 53 -1.60 -26.17 4.45
C ASN A 53 -1.77 -25.10 3.36
N ASP A 54 -1.15 -23.93 3.55
CA ASP A 54 -1.14 -22.82 2.60
C ASP A 54 0.28 -22.26 2.48
N ARG A 55 1.21 -23.20 2.30
CA ARG A 55 2.64 -22.92 2.35
C ARG A 55 2.97 -21.91 1.28
N GLU A 56 2.49 -22.12 0.04
CA GLU A 56 2.78 -21.23 -1.08
C GLU A 56 2.48 -19.78 -0.75
N ARG A 57 1.37 -19.44 -0.09
CA ARG A 57 1.06 -18.05 0.25
C ARG A 57 1.83 -17.53 1.47
N THR A 58 2.21 -18.38 2.41
CA THR A 58 2.68 -17.97 3.76
C THR A 58 4.15 -18.28 4.06
N TYR A 59 4.88 -18.98 3.19
CA TYR A 59 6.23 -19.50 3.52
C TYR A 59 7.32 -18.43 3.73
N LYS A 60 7.11 -17.18 3.28
CA LYS A 60 8.04 -16.08 3.53
C LYS A 60 7.36 -14.71 3.55
N PRO A 61 7.91 -13.76 4.32
CA PRO A 61 7.62 -12.34 4.17
C PRO A 61 8.16 -11.75 2.87
N PHE A 62 7.51 -10.69 2.38
CA PHE A 62 7.92 -9.96 1.19
C PHE A 62 7.20 -8.61 1.11
N TYR A 63 7.68 -7.72 0.23
CA TYR A 63 7.00 -6.47 -0.09
C TYR A 63 6.24 -6.55 -1.41
N HIS A 64 5.04 -6.00 -1.43
CA HIS A 64 4.37 -5.59 -2.65
C HIS A 64 4.56 -4.10 -2.90
N LEU A 65 4.65 -3.70 -4.17
CA LEU A 65 4.51 -2.32 -4.59
C LEU A 65 3.16 -2.12 -5.26
N TYR A 66 2.50 -1.01 -4.94
CA TYR A 66 1.31 -0.57 -5.64
C TYR A 66 1.70 0.19 -6.93
N ASP A 67 0.79 0.23 -7.89
CA ASP A 67 0.90 1.04 -9.09
C ASP A 67 0.83 2.56 -8.78
N SER A 68 0.96 3.40 -9.80
CA SER A 68 0.91 4.85 -9.66
C SER A 68 -0.42 5.37 -9.09
N THR A 69 -1.50 4.61 -9.23
CA THR A 69 -2.83 4.93 -8.69
C THR A 69 -3.03 4.45 -7.25
N GLY A 70 -2.14 3.58 -6.74
CA GLY A 70 -2.25 3.00 -5.41
C GLY A 70 -3.28 1.87 -5.30
N THR A 71 -3.77 1.32 -6.43
CA THR A 71 -4.91 0.38 -6.43
C THR A 71 -4.50 -1.07 -6.67
N LYS A 72 -3.60 -1.32 -7.63
CA LYS A 72 -3.15 -2.68 -7.99
C LYS A 72 -1.69 -2.88 -7.60
N PHE A 73 -1.30 -4.14 -7.44
CA PHE A 73 0.10 -4.49 -7.25
C PHE A 73 0.82 -4.60 -8.60
N ILE A 74 2.00 -3.97 -8.71
CA ILE A 74 2.91 -4.17 -9.86
C ILE A 74 3.81 -5.39 -9.66
N THR A 75 4.06 -5.75 -8.42
CA THR A 75 4.82 -6.94 -8.03
C THR A 75 3.91 -8.17 -7.96
N LYS A 76 4.41 -9.30 -8.43
CA LYS A 76 3.70 -10.58 -8.44
C LYS A 76 3.47 -11.14 -7.02
N GLY A 77 2.28 -11.68 -6.76
CA GLY A 77 1.90 -12.39 -5.53
C GLY A 77 2.17 -13.90 -5.58
N PRO A 78 1.42 -14.72 -4.81
CA PRO A 78 1.43 -16.19 -4.94
C PRO A 78 1.09 -16.65 -6.37
N GLY A 79 1.51 -17.85 -6.75
CA GLY A 79 1.21 -18.49 -8.04
C GLY A 79 2.29 -18.30 -9.12
N GLY A 80 1.90 -18.48 -10.39
CA GLY A 80 2.71 -18.36 -11.61
C GLY A 80 3.89 -19.34 -11.72
N ARG A 81 4.76 -19.16 -12.73
CA ARG A 81 5.81 -20.15 -13.07
C ARG A 81 6.86 -20.39 -11.97
N TYR A 82 7.28 -19.33 -11.29
CA TYR A 82 8.23 -19.38 -10.18
C TYR A 82 7.53 -18.93 -8.91
N THR A 83 6.83 -19.85 -8.27
CA THR A 83 6.00 -19.61 -7.07
C THR A 83 6.80 -19.10 -5.88
N HIS A 84 8.10 -19.40 -5.84
CA HIS A 84 9.04 -18.86 -4.85
C HIS A 84 9.39 -17.37 -5.07
N HIS A 85 9.30 -16.88 -6.31
CA HIS A 85 9.76 -15.55 -6.72
C HIS A 85 8.56 -14.60 -6.75
N ARG A 86 8.27 -14.00 -5.59
CA ARG A 86 7.16 -13.06 -5.40
C ARG A 86 7.59 -11.84 -4.60
N GLY A 87 6.90 -10.75 -4.85
CA GLY A 87 7.20 -9.46 -4.24
C GLY A 87 8.63 -8.99 -4.49
N ILE A 88 9.00 -7.97 -3.75
CA ILE A 88 10.40 -7.61 -3.50
C ILE A 88 10.77 -8.29 -2.19
N TYR A 89 11.61 -9.31 -2.31
CA TYR A 89 12.19 -9.96 -1.14
C TYR A 89 13.49 -9.24 -0.77
N PHE A 90 13.58 -8.79 0.48
CA PHE A 90 14.83 -8.32 1.04
C PHE A 90 15.46 -9.46 1.83
N GLY A 91 16.53 -10.05 1.30
CA GLY A 91 17.31 -11.09 1.95
C GLY A 91 18.80 -10.81 1.77
N PHE A 92 19.58 -11.15 2.79
CA PHE A 92 21.03 -10.98 2.75
C PHE A 92 21.65 -12.23 2.12
N SER A 93 22.47 -12.03 1.08
CA SER A 93 23.08 -13.13 0.32
C SER A 93 24.24 -13.82 1.03
N LYS A 94 24.74 -13.28 2.15
CA LYS A 94 25.78 -13.87 3.02
C LYS A 94 25.63 -13.37 4.46
N CYS A 95 25.30 -14.26 5.39
CA CYS A 95 25.71 -14.11 6.78
C CYS A 95 27.01 -14.89 6.93
N SER A 96 28.17 -14.23 6.92
CA SER A 96 29.37 -14.89 7.47
C SER A 96 29.17 -14.96 8.98
N ALA A 97 28.90 -16.16 9.51
CA ALA A 97 29.16 -16.40 10.92
C ALA A 97 30.68 -16.35 11.11
N LEU A 98 31.13 -15.50 12.03
CA LEU A 98 32.50 -15.55 12.55
C LEU A 98 32.73 -16.90 13.24
#